data_AF-A0A2N0QJ28-F1
#
_entry.id   AF-A0A2N0QJ28-F1
#
_cell.length_a   1.000
_cell.length_b   1.000
_cell.length_c   1.000
_cell.angle_alpha   90.00
_cell.angle_beta   90.00
_cell.angle_gamma   90.00
#
_symmetry.space_group_name_H-M   'P 1'
#
loop_
_entity.id
_entity.type
_entity.pdbx_description
1 polymer ?
#
loop_
_entity_poly.entity_id
_entity_poly.type
_entity_poly.pdbx_seq_one_letter_code
_entity_poly.pdbx_strand_id
1 'polypeptide(L)'
;MDKVKDSQPLTTSLKEWTPEDLKNVTYIPKKKAISKVEVFGSFMWTAIWGTVYFYANRLMGVYEGGGDRLEFVIPALNQEVLLQYWPLVVILIAFEIALAIYKLFKGQWTKLLAIWNTILQLFASILFIIIIISPNLLNEDFISYMTNLFSISEVQIKGWIIYGSIFIFIVSAIISVYDGFRKARAS
;
A
#
# COMPACT_ATOMS: atom_id res chain seq x y z
N MET A 1 -49.05 12.78 -29.92
CA MET A 1 -48.04 13.75 -29.44
C MET A 1 -47.46 13.17 -28.17
N ASP A 2 -46.28 12.55 -28.25
CA ASP A 2 -45.54 12.13 -27.05
C ASP A 2 -44.11 12.67 -27.18
N LYS A 3 -43.75 13.57 -26.26
CA LYS A 3 -42.46 14.26 -26.20
C LYS A 3 -41.38 13.26 -25.79
N VAL A 4 -40.67 12.71 -26.77
CA VAL A 4 -39.33 12.14 -26.55
C VAL A 4 -38.46 13.29 -26.06
N LYS A 5 -38.19 13.30 -24.76
CA LYS A 5 -37.35 14.31 -24.11
C LYS A 5 -35.92 13.99 -24.55
N ASP A 6 -35.41 14.74 -25.53
CA ASP A 6 -34.03 14.72 -26.01
C ASP A 6 -33.07 15.05 -24.85
N SER A 7 -32.79 14.08 -23.99
CA SER A 7 -31.69 14.17 -23.04
C SER A 7 -30.41 13.85 -23.79
N GLN A 8 -29.87 14.86 -24.48
CA GLN A 8 -28.56 14.74 -25.12
C GLN A 8 -27.52 14.32 -24.08
N PRO A 9 -26.60 13.40 -24.44
CA PRO A 9 -25.56 12.96 -23.51
C PRO A 9 -24.71 14.17 -23.11
N LEU A 10 -24.43 14.31 -21.82
CA LEU A 10 -23.57 15.37 -21.30
C LEU A 10 -22.11 14.90 -21.33
N THR A 11 -21.20 15.82 -21.62
CA THR A 11 -19.75 15.62 -21.50
C THR A 11 -19.33 15.48 -20.03
N THR A 12 -18.09 15.04 -19.77
CA THR A 12 -17.48 15.03 -18.41
C THR A 12 -17.42 16.42 -17.74
N SER A 13 -17.71 17.49 -18.49
CA SER A 13 -17.82 18.87 -18.02
C SER A 13 -19.26 19.36 -17.81
N LEU A 14 -20.25 18.45 -17.87
CA LEU A 14 -21.69 18.74 -17.75
C LEU A 14 -22.24 19.67 -18.85
N LYS A 15 -21.55 19.77 -20.00
CA LYS A 15 -22.04 20.46 -21.21
C LYS A 15 -22.69 19.47 -22.18
N GLU A 16 -23.65 19.93 -22.96
CA GLU A 16 -24.23 19.16 -24.07
C GLU A 16 -23.13 18.69 -25.03
N TRP A 17 -23.15 17.39 -25.36
CA TRP A 17 -22.16 16.77 -26.22
C TRP A 17 -22.44 17.09 -27.69
N THR A 18 -21.37 17.46 -28.41
CA THR A 18 -21.39 17.71 -29.86
C THR A 18 -20.42 16.77 -30.58
N PRO A 19 -20.65 16.46 -31.88
CA PRO A 19 -19.72 15.64 -32.67
C PRO A 19 -18.29 16.20 -32.75
N GLU A 20 -18.12 17.51 -32.55
CA GLU A 20 -16.81 18.15 -32.50
C GLU A 20 -16.02 17.79 -31.24
N ASP A 21 -16.72 17.47 -30.13
CA ASP A 21 -16.08 17.02 -28.89
C ASP A 21 -15.31 15.72 -29.10
N LEU A 22 -15.73 14.87 -30.04
CA LEU A 22 -15.03 13.64 -30.39
C LEU A 22 -13.61 13.90 -30.95
N LYS A 23 -13.42 15.02 -31.66
CA LYS A 23 -12.11 15.41 -32.22
C LYS A 23 -11.13 15.83 -31.14
N ASN A 24 -11.63 16.26 -29.98
CA ASN A 24 -10.83 16.72 -28.85
C ASN A 24 -10.51 15.61 -27.83
N VAL A 25 -11.08 14.40 -27.98
CA VAL A 25 -10.77 13.27 -27.10
C VAL A 25 -9.45 12.65 -27.53
N THR A 26 -8.37 12.95 -26.79
CA THR A 26 -7.11 12.21 -26.95
C THR A 26 -7.37 10.74 -26.60
N TYR A 27 -7.14 9.83 -27.55
CA TYR A 27 -7.29 8.39 -27.29
C TYR A 27 -6.28 7.94 -26.23
N ILE A 28 -6.77 7.57 -25.05
CA ILE A 28 -5.96 6.95 -24.01
C ILE A 28 -6.18 5.43 -24.09
N PRO A 29 -5.14 4.64 -24.38
CA PRO A 29 -5.24 3.19 -24.41
C PRO A 29 -5.67 2.65 -23.05
N LYS A 30 -6.67 1.75 -23.03
CA LYS A 30 -7.21 1.19 -21.77
C LYS A 30 -6.14 0.58 -20.85
N LYS A 31 -5.03 0.08 -21.43
CA LYS A 31 -3.90 -0.50 -20.68
C LYS A 31 -3.04 0.54 -19.95
N LYS A 32 -3.05 1.81 -20.41
CA LYS A 32 -2.39 2.96 -19.75
C LYS A 32 -3.29 3.63 -18.73
N ALA A 33 -4.61 3.54 -18.91
CA ALA A 33 -5.57 4.20 -18.05
C ALA A 33 -5.42 3.73 -16.59
N ILE A 34 -5.39 4.70 -15.67
CA ILE A 34 -5.42 4.45 -14.24
C ILE A 34 -6.89 4.37 -13.85
N SER A 35 -7.30 3.21 -13.34
CA SER A 35 -8.68 3.04 -12.87
C SER A 35 -8.88 3.75 -11.53
N LYS A 36 -10.12 4.19 -11.26
CA LYS A 36 -10.47 4.75 -9.94
C LYS A 36 -10.28 3.73 -8.82
N VAL A 37 -10.46 2.43 -9.12
CA VAL A 37 -10.23 1.32 -8.19
C VAL A 37 -8.74 1.22 -7.82
N GLU A 38 -7.84 1.42 -8.76
CA GLU A 38 -6.39 1.42 -8.50
C GLU A 38 -6.00 2.56 -7.55
N VAL A 39 -6.56 3.76 -7.75
CA VAL A 39 -6.33 4.90 -6.84
C VAL A 39 -6.92 4.63 -5.46
N PHE A 40 -8.18 4.20 -5.39
CA PHE A 40 -8.84 3.88 -4.12
C PHE A 40 -8.11 2.78 -3.36
N GLY A 41 -7.70 1.72 -4.07
CA GLY A 41 -6.90 0.63 -3.51
C GLY A 41 -5.58 1.12 -2.93
N SER A 42 -4.92 2.10 -3.56
CA SER A 42 -3.69 2.69 -3.00
C SER A 42 -3.94 3.45 -1.70
N PHE A 43 -5.00 4.28 -1.62
CA PHE A 43 -5.35 4.96 -0.37
C PHE A 43 -5.74 3.99 0.75
N MET A 44 -6.54 2.97 0.41
CA MET A 44 -6.97 1.95 1.35
C MET A 44 -5.76 1.17 1.88
N TRP A 45 -4.84 0.78 1.00
CA TRP A 45 -3.60 0.13 1.41
C TRP A 45 -2.76 1.02 2.34
N THR A 46 -2.57 2.30 2.00
CA THR A 46 -1.86 3.27 2.84
C THR A 46 -2.50 3.39 4.23
N ALA A 47 -3.83 3.45 4.30
CA ALA A 47 -4.54 3.49 5.58
C ALA A 47 -4.35 2.20 6.40
N ILE A 48 -4.42 1.04 5.75
CA ILE A 48 -4.24 -0.27 6.41
C ILE A 48 -2.83 -0.36 7.00
N TRP A 49 -1.78 -0.20 6.20
CA TRP A 49 -0.42 -0.41 6.70
C TRP A 49 -0.02 0.68 7.70
N GLY A 50 -0.45 1.93 7.50
CA GLY A 50 -0.24 3.01 8.45
C GLY A 50 -0.89 2.71 9.81
N THR A 51 -2.11 2.19 9.80
CA THR A 51 -2.80 1.77 11.04
C THR A 51 -2.05 0.64 11.73
N VAL A 52 -1.63 -0.38 10.97
CA VAL A 52 -0.83 -1.49 11.49
C VAL A 52 0.47 -0.99 12.12
N TYR A 53 1.15 -0.01 11.52
CA TYR A 53 2.39 0.55 12.05
C TYR A 53 2.18 1.35 13.36
N PHE A 54 1.19 2.23 13.41
CA PHE A 54 0.94 3.08 14.59
C PHE A 54 0.25 2.36 15.74
N TYR A 55 -0.39 1.22 15.48
CA TYR A 55 -1.13 0.43 16.47
C TYR A 55 -0.66 -1.04 16.51
N ALA A 56 0.60 -1.30 16.17
CA ALA A 56 1.14 -2.65 16.07
C ALA A 56 0.98 -3.43 17.37
N ASN A 57 1.23 -2.79 18.52
CA ASN A 57 1.09 -3.41 19.84
C ASN A 57 -0.35 -3.74 20.28
N ARG A 58 -1.36 -3.41 19.46
CA ARG A 58 -2.77 -3.75 19.71
C ARG A 58 -3.36 -4.64 18.62
N LEU A 59 -2.67 -4.78 17.50
CA LEU A 59 -3.17 -5.47 16.31
C LEU A 59 -2.34 -6.72 16.01
N MET A 60 -1.02 -6.64 16.16
CA MET A 60 -0.09 -7.71 15.84
C MET A 60 0.46 -8.33 17.12
N GLY A 61 0.11 -9.58 17.35
CA GLY A 61 0.45 -10.29 18.57
C GLY A 61 -0.28 -11.62 18.67
N VAL A 62 -0.10 -12.26 19.83
CA VAL A 62 -0.77 -13.49 20.19
C VAL A 62 -2.16 -13.16 20.71
N TYR A 63 -3.15 -13.89 20.20
CA TYR A 63 -4.50 -13.88 20.70
C TYR A 63 -4.80 -15.28 21.24
N GLU A 64 -5.25 -15.36 22.48
CA GLU A 64 -5.65 -16.61 23.13
C GLU A 64 -7.18 -16.67 23.26
N GLY A 65 -7.72 -17.89 23.19
CA GLY A 65 -9.14 -18.12 23.39
C GLY A 65 -9.46 -18.13 24.89
N GLY A 66 -10.08 -17.05 25.38
CA GLY A 66 -10.63 -16.95 26.74
C GLY A 66 -12.15 -17.10 26.71
N GLY A 67 -12.66 -18.32 26.86
CA GLY A 67 -14.10 -18.59 26.83
C GLY A 67 -14.73 -18.23 25.46
N ASP A 68 -15.68 -17.28 25.45
CA ASP A 68 -16.41 -16.84 24.24
C ASP A 68 -15.66 -15.80 23.39
N ARG A 69 -14.45 -15.37 23.77
CA ARG A 69 -13.73 -14.28 23.08
C ARG A 69 -12.25 -14.57 22.87
N LEU A 70 -11.68 -13.94 21.84
CA LEU A 70 -10.24 -13.87 21.64
C LEU A 70 -9.70 -12.68 22.41
N GLU A 71 -8.78 -12.94 23.33
CA GLU A 71 -8.11 -11.92 24.14
C GLU A 71 -6.69 -11.69 23.61
N PHE A 72 -6.32 -10.42 23.43
CA PHE A 72 -4.96 -10.06 23.03
C PHE A 72 -4.04 -10.11 24.25
N VAL A 73 -3.04 -11.00 24.21
CA VAL A 73 -2.21 -11.31 25.39
C VAL A 73 -0.77 -10.79 25.26
N ILE A 74 -0.16 -10.92 24.09
CA ILE A 74 1.27 -10.60 23.91
C ILE A 74 1.48 -9.86 22.58
N PRO A 75 1.98 -8.61 22.58
CA PRO A 75 2.29 -7.89 21.36
C PRO A 75 3.53 -8.47 20.66
N ALA A 76 3.46 -8.60 19.33
CA ALA A 76 4.58 -9.11 18.55
C ALA A 76 5.71 -8.08 18.39
N LEU A 77 5.33 -6.81 18.23
CA LEU A 77 6.27 -5.71 17.99
C LEU A 77 6.33 -4.75 19.17
N ASN A 78 7.52 -4.23 19.43
CA ASN A 78 7.77 -3.15 20.35
C ASN A 78 7.37 -1.80 19.72
N GLN A 79 6.29 -1.21 20.23
CA GLN A 79 5.76 0.06 19.72
C GLN A 79 6.72 1.23 19.91
N GLU A 80 7.54 1.23 20.97
CA GLU A 80 8.49 2.31 21.22
C GLU A 80 9.57 2.36 20.14
N VAL A 81 10.09 1.18 19.76
CA VAL A 81 11.06 1.05 18.67
C VAL A 81 10.45 1.46 17.34
N LEU A 82 9.22 1.04 17.04
CA LEU A 82 8.51 1.48 15.83
C LEU A 82 8.41 3.00 15.79
N LEU A 83 7.93 3.61 16.88
CA LEU A 83 7.72 5.06 16.94
C LEU A 83 9.01 5.86 16.78
N GLN A 84 10.20 5.34 17.08
CA GLN A 84 11.45 6.06 16.78
C GLN A 84 11.58 6.46 15.29
N TYR A 85 10.94 5.73 14.38
CA TYR A 85 10.95 5.98 12.94
C TYR A 85 9.70 6.73 12.44
N TRP A 86 8.79 7.14 13.34
CA TRP A 86 7.50 7.73 12.98
C TRP A 86 7.59 8.93 12.03
N PRO A 87 8.58 9.85 12.14
CA PRO A 87 8.64 11.00 11.23
C PRO A 87 8.88 10.58 9.78
N LEU A 88 9.77 9.59 9.57
CA LEU A 88 10.06 9.06 8.23
C LEU A 88 8.85 8.33 7.65
N VAL A 89 8.12 7.60 8.50
CA VAL A 89 6.91 6.90 8.10
C VAL A 89 5.78 7.87 7.72
N VAL A 90 5.58 8.96 8.47
CA VAL A 90 4.61 10.00 8.12
C VAL A 90 4.97 10.66 6.79
N ILE A 91 6.26 10.96 6.56
CA ILE A 91 6.73 11.51 5.29
C ILE A 91 6.43 10.54 4.14
N LEU A 92 6.71 9.25 4.32
CA LEU A 92 6.41 8.22 3.32
C LEU A 92 4.91 8.14 3.00
N ILE A 93 4.05 8.13 4.02
CA ILE A 93 2.58 8.16 3.87
C ILE A 93 2.15 9.40 3.09
N ALA A 94 2.69 10.58 3.42
CA ALA A 94 2.38 11.81 2.72
C ALA A 94 2.76 11.73 1.23
N PHE A 95 3.93 11.16 0.91
CA PHE A 95 4.34 10.92 -0.48
C PHE A 95 3.44 9.91 -1.19
N GLU A 96 3.02 8.83 -0.53
CA GLU A 96 2.06 7.85 -1.09
C GLU A 96 0.74 8.51 -1.46
N ILE A 97 0.18 9.30 -0.54
CA ILE A 97 -1.06 10.04 -0.74
C ILE A 97 -0.89 11.05 -1.89
N ALA A 98 0.19 11.83 -1.91
CA ALA A 98 0.47 12.79 -2.97
C ALA A 98 0.56 12.12 -4.34
N LEU A 99 1.24 10.96 -4.42
CA LEU A 99 1.37 10.20 -5.65
C LEU A 99 0.02 9.61 -6.10
N ALA A 100 -0.80 9.11 -5.17
CA ALA A 100 -2.13 8.59 -5.46
C ALA A 100 -3.09 9.70 -5.96
N ILE A 101 -3.04 10.89 -5.35
CA ILE A 101 -3.77 12.08 -5.83
C ILE A 101 -3.28 12.47 -7.24
N TYR A 102 -1.97 12.46 -7.47
CA TYR A 102 -1.41 12.77 -8.78
C TYR A 102 -1.82 11.73 -9.85
N LYS A 103 -1.89 10.44 -9.49
CA LYS A 103 -2.45 9.37 -10.33
C LYS A 103 -3.91 9.64 -10.69
N LEU A 104 -4.71 10.11 -9.72
CA LEU A 104 -6.12 10.46 -9.94
C LEU A 104 -6.29 11.58 -10.97
N PHE A 105 -5.49 12.64 -10.89
CA PHE A 105 -5.56 13.76 -11.83
C PHE A 105 -5.03 13.41 -13.22
N LYS A 106 -3.92 12.65 -13.31
CA LYS A 106 -3.34 12.28 -14.60
C LYS A 106 -4.15 11.21 -15.32
N GLY A 107 -4.77 10.28 -14.60
CA GLY A 107 -5.63 9.24 -15.18
C GLY A 107 -4.93 8.25 -16.11
N GLN A 108 -3.62 8.37 -16.32
CA GLN A 108 -2.83 7.49 -17.18
C GLN A 108 -1.40 7.31 -16.66
N TRP A 109 -0.86 6.11 -16.85
CA TRP A 109 0.52 5.79 -16.54
C TRP A 109 1.47 6.47 -17.53
N THR A 110 2.36 7.30 -17.01
CA THR A 110 3.44 7.95 -17.76
C THR A 110 4.79 7.43 -17.26
N LYS A 111 5.85 7.58 -18.09
CA LYS A 111 7.22 7.20 -17.67
C LYS A 111 7.65 7.95 -16.41
N LEU A 112 7.35 9.24 -16.30
CA LEU A 112 7.65 10.05 -15.12
C LEU A 112 6.94 9.53 -13.87
N LEU A 113 5.66 9.16 -13.99
CA LEU A 113 4.91 8.57 -12.88
C LEU A 113 5.47 7.21 -12.43
N ALA A 114 5.90 6.37 -13.38
CA ALA A 114 6.56 5.10 -13.09
C ALA A 114 7.90 5.30 -12.34
N ILE A 115 8.68 6.33 -12.71
CA ILE A 115 9.91 6.69 -12.01
C ILE A 115 9.59 7.11 -10.57
N TRP A 116 8.62 8.01 -10.35
CA TRP A 116 8.22 8.43 -9.00
C TRP A 116 7.72 7.27 -8.14
N ASN A 117 6.93 6.36 -8.72
CA ASN A 117 6.50 5.13 -8.04
C ASN A 117 7.69 4.25 -7.64
N THR A 118 8.73 4.19 -8.48
CA THR A 118 9.94 3.42 -8.21
C THR A 118 10.77 4.03 -7.07
N ILE A 119 10.94 5.36 -7.08
CA ILE A 119 11.63 6.09 -6.01
C ILE A 119 10.91 5.85 -4.67
N LEU A 120 9.58 5.93 -4.68
CA LEU A 120 8.77 5.66 -3.48
C LEU A 120 8.96 4.23 -2.99
N GLN A 121 8.90 3.23 -3.89
CA GLN A 121 9.10 1.82 -3.52
C GLN A 121 10.50 1.55 -2.99
N LEU A 122 11.52 2.20 -3.55
CA LEU A 122 12.90 2.10 -3.07
C LEU A 122 13.04 2.67 -1.66
N PHE A 123 12.52 3.88 -1.43
CA PHE A 123 12.57 4.52 -0.11
C PHE A 123 11.78 3.72 0.93
N ALA A 124 10.59 3.23 0.58
CA ALA A 124 9.78 2.37 1.43
C ALA A 124 10.52 1.07 1.78
N SER A 125 11.17 0.42 0.80
CA SER A 125 11.94 -0.81 1.03
C SER A 125 13.13 -0.60 1.95
N ILE A 126 13.89 0.49 1.74
CA ILE A 126 15.02 0.84 2.60
C ILE A 126 14.54 1.09 4.03
N LEU A 127 13.50 1.91 4.20
CA LEU A 127 12.93 2.21 5.51
C LEU A 127 12.40 0.96 6.20
N PHE A 128 11.68 0.11 5.47
CA PHE A 128 11.16 -1.16 5.98
C PHE A 128 12.29 -2.08 6.44
N ILE A 129 13.36 -2.24 5.65
CA ILE A 129 14.53 -3.05 6.02
C ILE A 129 15.19 -2.49 7.28
N ILE A 130 15.41 -1.18 7.38
CA ILE A 130 16.00 -0.55 8.56
C ILE A 130 15.16 -0.84 9.81
N ILE A 131 13.84 -0.71 9.71
CA ILE A 131 12.93 -0.96 10.83
C ILE A 131 12.96 -2.45 11.22
N ILE A 132 12.77 -3.37 10.26
CA ILE A 132 12.58 -4.79 10.55
C ILE A 132 13.84 -5.47 11.13
N ILE A 133 15.03 -4.98 10.78
CA ILE A 133 16.30 -5.47 11.34
C ILE A 133 16.68 -4.74 12.65
N SER A 134 15.90 -3.74 13.07
CA SER A 134 16.21 -2.95 14.25
C SER A 134 16.22 -3.85 15.50
N PRO A 135 17.27 -3.76 16.34
CA PRO A 135 17.32 -4.49 17.59
C PRO A 135 16.08 -4.20 18.44
N ASN A 136 15.61 -5.21 19.16
CA ASN A 136 14.46 -5.10 20.07
C ASN A 136 13.13 -4.70 19.41
N LEU A 137 13.04 -4.73 18.06
CA LEU A 137 11.75 -4.54 17.39
C LEU A 137 10.78 -5.66 17.75
N LEU A 138 11.21 -6.92 17.70
CA LEU A 138 10.40 -8.05 18.13
C LEU A 138 10.40 -8.13 19.66
N ASN A 139 9.22 -8.28 20.25
CA ASN A 139 9.07 -8.40 21.70
C ASN A 139 9.63 -9.76 22.18
N GLU A 140 10.40 -9.76 23.27
CA GLU A 140 11.06 -10.97 23.80
C GLU A 140 10.06 -12.01 24.34
N ASP A 141 8.96 -11.58 24.94
CA ASP A 141 7.88 -12.47 25.40
C ASP A 141 7.20 -13.12 24.21
N PHE A 142 6.98 -12.38 23.12
CA PHE A 142 6.45 -12.92 21.88
C PHE A 142 7.38 -13.96 21.27
N ILE A 143 8.68 -13.68 21.23
CA ILE A 143 9.67 -14.62 20.73
C ILE A 143 9.66 -15.90 21.57
N SER A 144 9.68 -15.78 22.90
CA SER A 144 9.64 -16.91 23.82
C SER A 144 8.36 -17.73 23.69
N TYR A 145 7.21 -17.08 23.49
CA TYR A 145 5.96 -17.77 23.22
C TYR A 145 6.04 -18.59 21.93
N MET A 146 6.54 -18.00 20.84
CA MET A 146 6.63 -18.64 19.54
C MET A 146 7.67 -19.77 19.49
N THR A 147 8.81 -19.63 20.17
CA THR A 147 9.82 -20.70 20.24
C THR A 147 9.28 -21.92 20.97
N ASN A 148 8.55 -21.72 22.07
CA ASN A 148 7.89 -22.79 22.79
C ASN A 148 6.78 -23.45 21.95
N LEU A 149 5.93 -22.64 21.31
CA LEU A 149 4.81 -23.14 20.50
C LEU A 149 5.28 -24.00 19.32
N PHE A 150 6.32 -23.56 18.61
CA PHE A 150 6.84 -24.27 17.43
C PHE A 150 8.01 -25.21 17.73
N SER A 151 8.47 -25.29 18.99
CA SER A 151 9.61 -26.12 19.42
C SER A 151 10.88 -25.88 18.59
N ILE A 152 11.18 -24.62 18.28
CA ILE A 152 12.35 -24.20 17.51
C ILE A 152 13.13 -23.10 18.23
N SER A 153 14.40 -22.91 17.83
CA SER A 153 15.26 -21.92 18.48
C SER A 153 14.83 -20.48 18.18
N GLU A 154 15.16 -19.57 19.09
CA GLU A 154 14.95 -18.13 18.94
C GLU A 154 15.60 -17.58 17.65
N VAL A 155 16.82 -18.03 17.33
CA VAL A 155 17.53 -17.63 16.11
C VAL A 155 16.73 -18.01 14.86
N GLN A 156 16.13 -19.20 14.84
CA GLN A 156 15.30 -19.65 13.72
C GLN A 156 14.03 -18.82 13.58
N ILE A 157 13.29 -18.58 14.67
CA ILE A 157 12.07 -17.75 14.64
C ILE A 157 12.36 -16.32 14.18
N LYS A 158 13.36 -15.67 14.79
CA LYS A 158 13.77 -14.31 14.41
C LYS A 158 14.16 -14.25 12.94
N GLY A 159 14.98 -15.21 12.48
CA GLY A 159 15.40 -15.32 11.09
C GLY A 159 14.21 -15.46 10.13
N TRP A 160 13.28 -16.35 10.41
CA TRP A 160 12.09 -16.54 9.56
C TRP A 160 11.23 -15.29 9.48
N ILE A 161 10.97 -14.62 10.60
CA ILE A 161 10.18 -13.39 10.62
C ILE A 161 10.88 -12.29 9.82
N ILE A 162 12.17 -12.04 10.08
CA ILE A 162 12.91 -10.96 9.44
C ILE A 162 13.09 -11.23 7.95
N TYR A 163 13.69 -12.36 7.58
CA TYR A 163 13.99 -12.66 6.17
C TYR A 163 12.73 -12.93 5.35
N GLY A 164 11.72 -13.58 5.95
CA GLY A 164 10.43 -13.79 5.30
C GLY A 164 9.73 -12.47 5.01
N SER A 165 9.69 -11.56 5.98
CA SER A 165 9.08 -10.24 5.81
C SER A 165 9.82 -9.40 4.76
N ILE A 166 11.16 -9.38 4.78
CA ILE A 166 11.97 -8.69 3.77
C ILE A 166 11.69 -9.28 2.38
N PHE A 167 11.70 -10.61 2.25
CA PHE A 167 11.46 -11.27 0.97
C PHE A 167 10.10 -10.91 0.37
N ILE A 168 9.03 -11.02 1.17
CA ILE A 168 7.66 -10.68 0.74
C ILE A 168 7.56 -9.21 0.33
N PHE A 169 8.14 -8.30 1.12
CA PHE A 169 8.11 -6.87 0.84
C PHE A 169 8.84 -6.54 -0.47
N ILE A 170 10.06 -7.07 -0.66
CA ILE A 170 10.87 -6.83 -1.85
C ILE A 170 10.20 -7.38 -3.11
N VAL A 171 9.66 -8.59 -3.06
CA VAL A 171 8.90 -9.17 -4.18
C VAL A 171 7.71 -8.27 -4.54
N SER A 172 6.98 -7.79 -3.55
CA SER A 172 5.84 -6.87 -3.75
C SER A 172 6.28 -5.54 -4.38
N ALA A 173 7.40 -4.98 -3.92
CA ALA A 173 7.98 -3.76 -4.48
C ALA A 173 8.39 -3.95 -5.95
N ILE A 174 9.06 -5.05 -6.27
CA ILE A 174 9.47 -5.40 -7.65
C ILE A 174 8.24 -5.52 -8.56
N ILE A 175 7.18 -6.22 -8.12
CA ILE A 175 5.93 -6.37 -8.88
C ILE A 175 5.33 -4.99 -9.16
N SER A 176 5.23 -4.12 -8.14
CA SER A 176 4.71 -2.77 -8.28
C SER A 176 5.51 -1.93 -9.28
N VAL A 177 6.85 -1.98 -9.22
CA VAL A 177 7.73 -1.27 -10.16
C VAL A 177 7.55 -1.79 -11.58
N TYR A 178 7.58 -3.11 -11.76
CA TYR A 178 7.38 -3.75 -13.06
C TYR A 178 6.05 -3.35 -13.68
N ASP A 179 4.96 -3.41 -12.90
CA ASP A 179 3.63 -3.03 -13.36
C ASP A 179 3.53 -1.56 -13.75
N GLY A 180 4.13 -0.65 -12.98
CA GLY A 180 4.17 0.76 -13.32
C GLY A 180 4.83 1.02 -14.68
N PHE A 181 5.98 0.40 -14.95
CA PHE A 181 6.68 0.53 -16.23
C PHE A 181 5.99 -0.22 -17.39
N ARG A 182 5.36 -1.35 -17.12
CA ARG A 182 4.58 -2.12 -18.11
C ARG A 182 3.38 -1.30 -18.58
N LYS A 183 2.59 -0.75 -17.65
CA LYS A 183 1.44 0.11 -17.96
C LYS A 183 1.87 1.39 -18.68
N ALA A 184 2.98 2.02 -18.26
CA ALA A 184 3.50 3.22 -18.92
C ALA A 184 3.95 2.99 -20.39
N ARG A 185 4.36 1.76 -20.73
CA ARG A 185 4.77 1.38 -22.10
C ARG A 185 3.61 0.94 -22.99
N ALA A 186 2.47 0.53 -22.43
CA ALA A 186 1.37 -0.03 -23.21
C ALA A 186 0.80 1.00 -24.21
N SER A 187 0.83 0.68 -25.50
CA SER A 187 0.28 1.50 -26.59
C SER A 187 -1.24 1.46 -26.66
#